data_AF-A0AAD0M4J6-F1
#
_entry.id   AF-A0AAD0M4J6-F1
#
_cell.length_a   1.000
_cell.length_b   1.000
_cell.length_c   1.000
_cell.angle_alpha   90.00
_cell.angle_beta   90.00
_cell.angle_gamma   90.00
#
_symmetry.space_group_name_H-M   'P 1'
#
loop_
_entity.id
_entity.type
_entity.pdbx_description
1 polymer ?
#
loop_
_entity_poly.entity_id
_entity_poly.type
_entity_poly.pdbx_seq_one_letter_code
_entity_poly.pdbx_strand_id
1 'polypeptide(L)'
;MTTVDVSAQAAPKLPAGAYAALEGLQAQAKAAMMMYPTNDKDTRKAGKQALREAQSTMHVNEAWVSKIMQVLRLHGKCLDQIDAQWLERKMS
;
A
#
# COMPACT_ATOMS: atom_id res chain seq x y z
N MET A 1 12.79 30.02 -30.51
CA MET A 1 13.45 29.34 -29.38
C MET A 1 12.60 28.14 -28.99
N THR A 2 13.07 26.97 -29.40
CA THR A 2 12.69 25.62 -28.94
C THR A 2 12.78 25.59 -27.40
N THR A 3 11.90 24.93 -26.63
CA THR A 3 11.85 23.48 -26.48
C THR A 3 10.67 23.00 -25.62
N VAL A 4 9.99 21.98 -26.15
CA VAL A 4 9.22 20.89 -25.52
C VAL A 4 8.24 21.23 -24.39
N ASP A 5 6.97 21.17 -24.80
CA ASP A 5 5.86 20.55 -24.07
C ASP A 5 6.37 19.33 -23.29
N VAL A 6 6.61 19.49 -21.98
CA VAL A 6 6.77 18.35 -21.07
C VAL A 6 5.39 17.77 -20.90
N SER A 7 4.99 16.96 -21.87
CA SER A 7 3.79 16.15 -21.80
C SER A 7 3.88 15.38 -20.49
N ALA A 8 3.06 15.79 -19.52
CA ALA A 8 2.73 15.01 -18.35
C ALA A 8 2.01 13.74 -18.87
N GLN A 9 2.79 12.79 -19.37
CA GLN A 9 2.32 11.48 -19.74
C GLN A 9 1.89 10.85 -18.42
N ALA A 10 0.58 10.91 -18.16
CA ALA A 10 0.01 10.25 -16.99
C ALA A 10 0.48 8.79 -17.04
N ALA A 11 1.19 8.36 -16.00
CA ALA A 11 1.65 6.98 -15.91
C ALA A 11 0.43 6.06 -16.14
N PRO A 12 0.55 4.99 -16.95
CA PRO A 12 -0.55 4.09 -17.18
C PRO A 12 -1.08 3.59 -15.84
N LYS A 13 -2.40 3.70 -15.66
CA LYS A 13 -3.07 3.31 -14.42
C LYS A 13 -2.88 1.82 -14.18
N LEU A 14 -2.61 1.47 -12.93
CA LEU A 14 -2.52 0.09 -12.49
C LEU A 14 -3.91 -0.55 -12.43
N PRO A 15 -4.02 -1.89 -12.47
CA PRO A 15 -5.31 -2.55 -12.30
C PRO A 15 -5.84 -2.39 -10.87
N ALA A 16 -7.16 -2.51 -10.69
CA ALA A 16 -7.84 -2.35 -9.39
C ALA A 16 -7.20 -3.16 -8.25
N GLY A 17 -6.75 -4.40 -8.54
CA GLY A 17 -6.10 -5.26 -7.55
C GLY A 17 -4.78 -4.70 -7.00
N ALA A 18 -4.06 -3.86 -7.76
CA ALA A 18 -2.85 -3.19 -7.29
C ALA A 18 -3.17 -2.15 -6.20
N TYR A 19 -4.22 -1.35 -6.41
CA TYR A 19 -4.66 -0.36 -5.43
C TYR A 19 -5.25 -1.06 -4.19
N ALA A 20 -6.05 -2.10 -4.37
CA ALA A 20 -6.58 -2.89 -3.25
C ALA A 20 -5.47 -3.56 -2.42
N ALA A 21 -4.41 -4.04 -3.07
CA ALA A 21 -3.23 -4.57 -2.37
C ALA A 21 -2.48 -3.49 -1.57
N LEU A 22 -2.32 -2.29 -2.14
CA LEU A 22 -1.70 -1.16 -1.44
C LEU A 22 -2.52 -0.75 -0.21
N GLU A 23 -3.84 -0.62 -0.37
CA GLU A 23 -4.77 -0.32 0.72
C GLU A 23 -4.71 -1.40 1.82
N GLY A 24 -4.71 -2.68 1.44
CA GLY A 24 -4.59 -3.80 2.38
C GLY A 24 -3.28 -3.75 3.18
N LEU A 25 -2.16 -3.47 2.52
CA LEU A 25 -0.86 -3.32 3.19
C LEU A 25 -0.83 -2.13 4.16
N GLN A 26 -1.40 -0.98 3.76
CA GLN A 26 -1.51 0.20 4.62
C GLN A 26 -2.44 -0.05 5.82
N ALA A 27 -3.57 -0.72 5.59
CA ALA A 27 -4.51 -1.11 6.64
C ALA A 27 -3.86 -2.07 7.63
N GLN A 28 -3.07 -3.04 7.15
CA GLN A 28 -2.30 -3.95 8.01
C GLN A 28 -1.32 -3.17 8.90
N ALA A 29 -0.57 -2.22 8.34
CA ALA A 29 0.37 -1.40 9.10
C ALA A 29 -0.35 -0.56 10.17
N LYS A 30 -1.48 0.06 9.81
CA LYS A 30 -2.31 0.83 10.75
C LYS A 30 -2.88 -0.04 11.87
N ALA A 31 -3.39 -1.24 11.53
CA ALA A 31 -3.91 -2.19 12.50
C ALA A 31 -2.81 -2.66 13.48
N ALA A 32 -1.60 -2.89 12.99
CA ALA A 32 -0.45 -3.22 13.83
C ALA A 32 -0.10 -2.08 14.80
N MET A 33 -0.11 -0.83 14.33
CA MET A 33 0.13 0.35 15.18
C MET A 33 -0.92 0.52 16.27
N MET A 34 -2.20 0.24 16.00
CA MET A 34 -3.25 0.27 17.03
C MET A 34 -2.97 -0.70 18.19
N MET A 35 -2.24 -1.78 17.94
CA MET A 35 -1.91 -2.78 18.95
C MET A 35 -0.57 -2.51 19.67
N TYR A 36 0.18 -1.48 19.26
CA TYR A 36 1.52 -1.15 19.76
C TYR A 36 1.47 -0.11 20.91
N PRO A 37 2.34 -0.28 21.92
CA PRO A 37 1.88 -0.85 23.18
C PRO A 37 0.73 -0.04 23.81
N THR A 38 -0.45 -0.66 23.89
CA THR A 38 -1.59 -0.15 24.65
C THR A 38 -2.09 -1.21 25.64
N ASN A 39 -2.38 -0.78 26.88
CA ASN A 39 -3.04 -1.64 27.86
C ASN A 39 -4.54 -1.77 27.61
N ASP A 40 -5.10 -0.94 26.72
CA ASP A 40 -6.52 -0.99 26.39
C ASP A 40 -6.88 -2.28 25.64
N LYS A 41 -7.90 -2.98 26.14
CA LYS A 41 -8.37 -4.25 25.56
C LYS A 41 -9.24 -3.99 24.33
N ASP A 42 -10.01 -2.92 24.32
CA ASP A 42 -10.94 -2.62 23.23
C ASP A 42 -10.18 -2.18 21.97
N THR A 43 -9.18 -1.31 22.12
CA THR A 43 -8.26 -0.93 21.03
C THR A 43 -7.54 -2.15 20.46
N ARG A 44 -7.07 -3.07 21.32
CA ARG A 44 -6.44 -4.32 20.84
C ARG A 44 -7.41 -5.22 20.10
N LYS A 45 -8.67 -5.33 20.55
CA LYS A 45 -9.71 -6.09 19.84
C LYS A 45 -10.02 -5.49 18.48
N ALA A 46 -10.18 -4.16 18.40
CA ALA A 46 -10.39 -3.44 17.16
C ALA A 46 -9.19 -3.60 16.20
N GLY A 47 -7.96 -3.49 16.70
CA GLY A 47 -6.74 -3.70 15.93
C GLY A 47 -6.64 -5.12 15.36
N LYS A 48 -6.99 -6.16 16.13
CA LYS A 48 -7.05 -7.54 15.64
C LYS A 48 -8.09 -7.74 14.54
N GLN A 49 -9.25 -7.11 14.67
CA GLN A 49 -10.30 -7.18 13.66
C GLN A 49 -9.86 -6.50 12.36
N ALA A 50 -9.33 -5.28 12.45
CA ALA A 50 -8.80 -4.54 11.31
C ALA A 50 -7.65 -5.30 10.63
N LEU A 51 -6.79 -5.99 11.41
CA LEU A 51 -5.71 -6.81 10.87
C LEU A 51 -6.26 -7.98 10.03
N ARG A 52 -7.32 -8.65 10.48
CA ARG A 52 -7.95 -9.75 9.73
C ARG A 52 -8.56 -9.28 8.42
N GLU A 53 -9.24 -8.13 8.45
CA GLU A 53 -9.83 -7.53 7.25
C GLU A 53 -8.75 -7.14 6.24
N ALA A 54 -7.67 -6.50 6.70
CA ALA A 54 -6.51 -6.19 5.87
C ALA A 54 -5.90 -7.45 5.25
N GLN A 55 -5.69 -8.51 6.04
CA GLN A 55 -5.16 -9.78 5.57
C GLN A 55 -6.08 -10.46 4.55
N SER A 56 -7.41 -10.35 4.72
CA SER A 56 -8.37 -10.87 3.74
C SER A 56 -8.24 -10.16 2.40
N THR A 57 -8.18 -8.82 2.40
CA THR A 57 -7.97 -8.02 1.17
C THR A 57 -6.62 -8.35 0.52
N MET A 58 -5.57 -8.50 1.33
CA MET A 58 -4.24 -8.88 0.86
C MET A 58 -4.21 -10.27 0.24
N HIS A 59 -4.93 -11.24 0.82
CA HIS A 59 -4.99 -12.61 0.32
C HIS A 59 -5.67 -12.68 -1.06
N VAL A 60 -6.77 -11.95 -1.26
CA VAL A 60 -7.43 -11.85 -2.58
C VAL A 60 -6.52 -11.21 -3.63
N ASN A 61 -5.55 -10.39 -3.22
CA ASN A 61 -4.64 -9.67 -4.11
C ASN A 61 -3.16 -10.07 -3.92
N GLU A 62 -2.88 -11.32 -3.53
CA GLU A 62 -1.56 -11.78 -3.08
C GLU A 62 -0.41 -11.52 -4.07
N ALA A 63 -0.69 -11.71 -5.37
CA ALA A 63 0.29 -11.44 -6.43
C ALA A 63 0.70 -9.97 -6.47
N TRP A 64 -0.25 -9.04 -6.25
CA TRP A 64 0.04 -7.62 -6.19
C TRP A 64 0.72 -7.23 -4.88
N VAL A 65 0.30 -7.81 -3.76
CA VAL A 65 0.98 -7.62 -2.46
C VAL A 65 2.46 -7.98 -2.58
N SER A 66 2.77 -9.14 -3.16
CA SER A 66 4.15 -9.60 -3.35
C SER A 66 4.96 -8.65 -4.22
N LYS A 67 4.38 -8.19 -5.34
CA LYS A 67 5.03 -7.22 -6.23
C LYS A 67 5.30 -5.88 -5.54
N ILE A 68 4.32 -5.34 -4.82
CA ILE A 68 4.47 -4.06 -4.09
C ILE A 68 5.58 -4.19 -3.05
N MET A 69 5.60 -5.27 -2.27
CA MET A 69 6.64 -5.51 -1.27
C MET A 69 8.04 -5.63 -1.89
N GLN A 70 8.15 -6.26 -3.06
CA GLN A 70 9.41 -6.32 -3.80
C GLN A 70 9.87 -4.93 -4.23
N VAL A 71 8.97 -4.12 -4.80
CA VAL A 71 9.26 -2.75 -5.24
C VAL A 71 9.67 -1.87 -4.04
N LEU A 72 8.97 -1.96 -2.91
CA LEU A 72 9.32 -1.25 -1.68
C LEU A 72 10.73 -1.61 -1.20
N ARG A 73 11.08 -2.90 -1.19
CA ARG A 73 12.42 -3.37 -0.80
C ARG A 73 13.50 -2.84 -1.75
N LEU A 74 13.27 -2.89 -3.06
CA LEU A 74 14.21 -2.40 -4.07
C LEU A 74 14.48 -0.89 -3.93
N HIS A 75 13.46 -0.12 -3.54
CA HIS A 75 13.58 1.34 -3.38
C HIS A 75 13.87 1.80 -1.95
N GLY A 76 13.99 0.88 -0.99
CA GLY A 76 14.19 1.22 0.42
C GLY A 76 13.08 2.11 0.99
N LYS A 77 11.83 1.89 0.57
CA LYS A 77 10.65 2.68 0.99
C LYS A 77 9.81 1.93 2.01
N CYS A 78 9.24 2.68 2.94
CA CYS A 78 8.22 2.20 3.86
C CYS A 78 6.80 2.48 3.31
N LEU A 79 5.80 1.73 3.79
CA LEU A 79 4.42 1.81 3.31
C LEU A 79 3.75 3.17 3.56
N ASP A 80 4.18 3.89 4.59
CA ASP A 80 3.75 5.24 4.95
C ASP A 80 4.37 6.34 4.07
N GLN A 81 5.35 5.98 3.22
CA GLN A 81 6.05 6.91 2.34
C GLN A 81 5.60 6.83 0.88
N ILE A 82 4.64 5.96 0.58
CA ILE A 82 4.18 5.71 -0.79
C ILE A 82 2.67 5.90 -0.92
N ASP A 83 2.26 6.36 -2.09
CA ASP A 83 0.87 6.49 -2.49
C ASP A 83 0.64 5.81 -3.85
N ALA A 84 -0.61 5.81 -4.31
CA ALA A 84 -0.99 5.22 -5.59
C ALA A 84 -0.19 5.81 -6.76
N GLN A 85 0.06 7.12 -6.76
CA GLN A 85 0.82 7.78 -7.84
C GLN A 85 2.28 7.36 -7.85
N TRP A 86 2.90 7.18 -6.67
CA TRP A 86 4.25 6.64 -6.58
C TRP A 86 4.29 5.21 -7.11
N LEU A 87 3.30 4.39 -6.76
CA LEU A 87 3.23 3.02 -7.21
C LEU A 87 3.06 2.93 -8.73
N GLU A 88 2.17 3.74 -9.30
CA GLU A 88 2.01 3.90 -10.74
C GLU A 88 3.35 4.22 -11.40
N ARG A 89 4.06 5.28 -10.97
CA ARG A 89 5.37 5.65 -11.54
C ARG A 89 6.46 4.57 -11.47
N LYS A 90 6.32 3.58 -10.58
CA LYS A 90 7.31 2.50 -10.39
C LYS A 90 6.92 1.19 -11.04
N MET A 91 5.65 1.00 -11.36
CA MET A 91 5.10 -0.26 -11.85
C MET A 91 4.37 -0.13 -13.19
N SER A 92 4.28 1.09 -13.72
CA SER A 92 3.84 1.43 -15.08
C SER A 92 4.84 1.00 -16.15
#